data_AF-A0A946IVZ0-F1
#
_entry.id   AF-A0A946IVZ0-F1
#
_cell.length_a   1.000
_cell.length_b   1.000
_cell.length_c   1.000
_cell.angle_alpha   90.00
_cell.angle_beta   90.00
_cell.angle_gamma   90.00
#
_symmetry.space_group_name_H-M   'P 1'
#
loop_
_entity.id
_entity.type
_entity.pdbx_description
1 polymer ?
#
loop_
_entity_poly.entity_id
_entity_poly.type
_entity_poly.pdbx_seq_one_letter_code
_entity_poly.pdbx_strand_id
1 'polypeptide(L)' 'MMEWAKESLEKVEQSRAARLQQQAPMPSDTELILENFHPDYSGKERTVKVGPNAGDQKFPLELADLLEADSPLPVT' A
#
# COMPACT_ATOMS: atom_id res chain seq x y z
N MET A 1 0.29 -16.49 25.97
CA MET A 1 1.62 -16.10 25.47
C MET A 1 1.89 -16.94 24.22
N MET A 2 2.36 -16.34 23.12
CA MET A 2 2.60 -17.08 21.86
C MET A 2 3.86 -17.94 21.97
N GLU A 3 3.77 -19.09 22.65
CA GLU A 3 4.91 -20.00 22.87
C GLU A 3 5.53 -20.50 21.55
N TRP A 4 4.71 -20.69 20.51
CA TRP A 4 5.17 -21.16 19.20
C TRP A 4 6.11 -20.18 18.48
N ALA A 5 6.04 -18.89 18.80
CA ALA A 5 6.83 -17.85 18.11
C ALA A 5 8.10 -17.44 18.89
N LYS A 6 8.32 -18.02 20.07
CA LYS A 6 9.34 -17.57 21.02
C LYS A 6 10.76 -17.60 20.42
N GLU A 7 11.14 -18.69 19.77
CA GLU A 7 12.46 -18.81 19.13
C GLU A 7 12.65 -17.83 17.96
N SER A 8 11.56 -17.50 17.25
CA SER A 8 11.61 -16.54 16.13
C SER A 8 11.75 -15.11 16.64
N LEU A 9 11.02 -14.76 17.71
CA LEU A 9 11.10 -13.47 18.37
C LEU A 9 12.51 -13.21 18.92
N GLU A 10 13.10 -14.21 19.59
CA GLU A 10 14.44 -14.08 20.16
C GLU A 10 15.49 -13.78 19.07
N LYS A 11 15.42 -14.47 17.92
CA LYS A 11 16.32 -14.20 16.78
C LYS A 11 16.15 -12.78 16.24
N VAL A 12 14.93 -12.27 16.16
CA VAL A 12 14.65 -10.90 15.70
C VAL A 12 15.18 -9.86 16.69
N GLU A 13 15.00 -10.09 18.00
CA GLU A 13 15.46 -9.20 19.07
C GLU A 13 16.98 -9.10 19.12
N GLN A 14 17.69 -10.24 19.07
CA GLN A 14 19.16 -10.29 19.08
C GLN A 14 19.79 -9.45 17.95
N SER A 15 19.13 -9.36 16.81
CA SER A 15 19.63 -8.70 15.60
C SER A 15 19.05 -7.30 15.37
N ARG A 16 18.13 -6.84 16.23
CA ARG A 16 17.40 -5.56 16.08
C ARG A 16 18.32 -4.35 16.14
N ALA A 17 19.22 -4.29 17.12
CA ALA A 17 20.14 -3.16 17.31
C ALA A 17 21.10 -3.01 16.13
N ALA A 18 21.62 -4.13 15.61
CA ALA A 18 22.52 -4.13 14.46
C ALA A 18 21.79 -3.70 13.17
N ARG A 19 20.58 -4.23 12.91
CA ARG A 19 19.80 -3.86 11.72
C ARG A 19 19.34 -2.40 11.72
N LEU A 20 19.08 -1.81 12.89
CA LEU A 20 18.66 -0.41 13.00
C LEU A 20 19.70 0.54 12.38
N GLN A 21 20.99 0.19 12.46
CA GLN A 21 22.08 0.96 11.89
C GLN A 21 22.47 0.54 10.47
N GLN A 22 21.89 -0.55 9.95
CA GLN A 22 22.14 -1.02 8.60
C GLN A 22 21.14 -0.40 7.64
N GLN A 23 21.65 0.17 6.56
CA GLN A 23 20.81 0.65 5.47
C GLN A 23 20.26 -0.55 4.69
N ALA A 24 18.96 -0.52 4.39
CA ALA A 24 18.35 -1.54 3.55
C ALA A 24 19.02 -1.53 2.17
N PRO A 25 19.31 -2.71 1.58
CA PRO A 25 19.83 -2.77 0.22
C PRO A 25 18.79 -2.20 -0.73
N MET A 26 19.23 -1.30 -1.61
CA MET A 26 18.38 -0.82 -2.70
C MET A 26 18.29 -1.92 -3.76
N PRO A 27 17.07 -2.29 -4.22
CA PRO A 27 16.95 -3.19 -5.34
C PRO A 27 17.57 -2.56 -6.60
N SER A 28 18.19 -3.37 -7.45
CA SER A 28 18.70 -2.94 -8.76
C SER A 28 17.59 -2.55 -9.72
N ASP A 29 16.44 -3.20 -9.59
CA ASP A 29 15.34 -3.15 -10.56
C ASP A 29 14.13 -2.37 -10.01
N THR A 30 14.39 -1.20 -9.43
CA THR A 30 13.36 -0.36 -8.80
C THR A 30 12.22 -0.02 -9.77
N GLU A 31 12.53 0.22 -11.03
CA GLU A 31 11.54 0.58 -12.07
C GLU A 31 10.63 -0.60 -12.41
N LEU A 32 11.21 -1.78 -12.68
CA LEU A 32 10.44 -2.99 -12.96
C LEU A 32 9.54 -3.38 -11.77
N ILE A 33 10.01 -3.18 -10.54
CA ILE A 33 9.19 -3.44 -9.36
C ILE A 33 8.00 -2.48 -9.31
N LEU A 34 8.21 -1.20 -9.58
CA LEU A 34 7.12 -0.22 -9.61
C LEU A 34 6.11 -0.54 -10.72
N GLU A 35 6.57 -0.80 -11.94
CA GLU A 35 5.72 -1.14 -13.08
C GLU A 35 4.85 -2.37 -12.84
N ASN A 36 5.40 -3.40 -12.19
CA ASN A 36 4.69 -4.67 -12.00
C ASN A 36 3.82 -4.70 -10.74
N PHE A 37 4.18 -3.96 -9.69
CA PHE A 37 3.57 -4.13 -8.36
C PHE A 37 2.95 -2.86 -7.77
N HIS A 38 3.23 -1.67 -8.32
CA HIS A 38 2.62 -0.44 -7.82
C HIS A 38 1.28 -0.18 -8.54
N PRO A 39 0.16 0.00 -7.81
CA PRO A 39 -1.16 0.18 -8.42
C PRO A 39 -1.22 1.39 -9.37
N ASP A 40 -0.50 2.48 -9.06
CA ASP A 40 -0.45 3.67 -9.94
C ASP A 40 0.20 3.39 -11.30
N TYR A 41 1.10 2.40 -11.41
CA TYR A 41 1.74 2.04 -12.67
C TYR A 41 0.93 1.04 -13.50
N SER A 42 -0.20 0.55 -12.97
CA SER A 42 -1.06 -0.41 -13.69
C SER A 42 -1.77 0.20 -14.90
N GLY A 43 -1.75 1.54 -15.05
CA GLY A 43 -2.46 2.27 -16.09
C GLY A 43 -4.00 2.22 -15.96
N LYS A 44 -4.50 1.66 -14.85
CA LYS A 44 -5.93 1.53 -14.57
C LYS A 44 -6.42 2.75 -13.80
N GLU A 45 -6.68 3.82 -14.54
CA GLU A 45 -7.16 5.08 -13.99
C GLU A 45 -8.46 5.54 -14.65
N ARG A 46 -9.31 6.21 -13.88
CA ARG A 46 -10.52 6.85 -14.39
C ARG A 46 -10.78 8.17 -13.68
N THR A 47 -11.56 9.03 -14.31
CA THR A 47 -12.08 10.25 -13.67
C THR A 47 -13.25 9.88 -12.76
N VAL A 48 -13.35 10.56 -11.62
CA VAL A 48 -14.56 10.54 -10.79
C VAL A 48 -15.64 11.42 -11.42
N LYS A 49 -16.91 11.11 -11.15
CA LYS A 49 -18.12 11.76 -11.65
C LYS A 49 -18.73 12.70 -10.63
N VAL A 50 -18.35 12.56 -9.36
CA VAL A 50 -18.92 13.30 -8.23
C VAL A 50 -17.82 13.99 -7.41
N GLY A 51 -18.18 15.09 -6.75
CA GLY A 51 -17.27 15.88 -5.92
C GLY A 51 -16.48 16.95 -6.68
N PRO A 52 -15.61 17.71 -5.98
CA PRO A 52 -14.91 18.86 -6.56
C PRO A 52 -13.96 18.52 -7.71
N ASN A 53 -13.44 17.29 -7.73
CA ASN A 53 -12.47 16.84 -8.73
C ASN A 53 -13.11 16.06 -9.89
N ALA A 54 -14.44 16.13 -10.02
CA ALA A 54 -15.18 15.40 -11.03
C ALA A 54 -14.79 15.84 -12.45
N GLY A 55 -14.50 14.88 -13.32
CA GLY A 55 -14.18 15.11 -14.73
C GLY A 55 -12.77 15.60 -15.05
N ASP A 56 -12.07 16.20 -14.07
CA ASP A 56 -10.77 16.84 -14.32
C ASP A 56 -9.56 15.95 -13.96
N GLN A 57 -9.62 15.26 -12.81
CA GLN A 57 -8.49 14.48 -12.30
C GLN A 57 -8.69 12.98 -12.51
N LYS A 58 -7.62 12.29 -12.93
CA LYS A 58 -7.56 10.83 -12.99
C LYS A 58 -7.18 10.28 -11.62
N PHE A 59 -7.89 9.22 -11.23
CA PHE A 59 -7.65 8.47 -10.00
C PHE A 59 -7.47 6.99 -10.35
N PRO A 60 -6.66 6.24 -9.58
CA PRO A 60 -6.66 4.78 -9.65
C PRO A 60 -8.08 4.23 -9.49
N LEU A 61 -8.42 3.16 -10.22
CA LEU A 61 -9.78 2.58 -10.21
C LEU A 61 -10.31 2.34 -8.78
N GLU A 62 -9.52 1.69 -7.93
CA GLU A 62 -9.91 1.36 -6.55
C GLU A 62 -10.29 2.61 -5.73
N LEU A 63 -9.53 3.71 -5.91
CA LEU A 63 -9.80 4.96 -5.20
C LEU A 63 -11.04 5.65 -5.77
N ALA A 64 -11.19 5.66 -7.09
CA ALA A 64 -12.38 6.23 -7.72
C ALA A 64 -13.65 5.46 -7.31
N ASP A 65 -13.57 4.13 -7.23
CA ASP A 65 -14.67 3.27 -6.79
C ASP A 65 -14.99 3.50 -5.31
N LEU A 66 -13.97 3.65 -4.45
CA LEU A 66 -14.16 3.96 -3.04
C LEU A 66 -14.85 5.32 -2.82
N LEU A 67 -14.48 6.34 -3.59
CA LEU A 67 -15.05 7.69 -3.47
C LEU A 67 -16.50 7.76 -3.96
N GLU A 68 -16.88 6.90 -4.90
CA GLU A 68 -18.22 6.82 -5.48
C GLU A 68 -19.08 5.71 -4.88
N ALA A 69 -18.54 4.92 -3.96
CA ALA A 69 -19.25 3.84 -3.29
C ALA A 69 -20.32 4.38 -2.34
N ASP A 70 -21.36 3.57 -2.13
CA ASP A 70 -22.36 3.83 -1.12
C ASP A 70 -21.72 3.86 0.27
N SER A 71 -22.22 4.78 1.11
CA SER A 71 -21.77 4.86 2.50
C SER A 71 -21.99 3.51 3.18
N PRO A 72 -20.98 2.95 3.86
CA PRO A 72 -21.16 1.74 4.66
C PRO A 72 -22.00 2.00 5.92
N LEU A 73 -22.30 3.27 6.22
CA LEU A 73 -23.18 3.63 7.33
C LEU A 73 -24.64 3.36 6.96
N PRO A 74 -25.44 2.81 7.89
CA PRO A 74 -26.86 2.60 7.67
C PRO A 74 -27.54 3.94 7.39
N VAL A 75 -28.48 3.94 6.45
CA VAL A 75 -29.38 5.06 6.24
C VAL A 75 -30.26 5.22 7.48
N THR A 76 -30.06 6.31 8.22
CA THR A 76 -30.89 6.71 9.36
C THR A 76 -32.26 7.20 8.93
#